data_AF-A0A519VS64-F1
#
_entry.id   AF-A0A519VS64-F1
#
_cell.length_a   1.000
_cell.length_b   1.000
_cell.length_c   1.000
_cell.angle_alpha   90.00
_cell.angle_beta   90.00
_cell.angle_gamma   90.00
#
_symmetry.space_group_name_H-M   'P 1'
#
loop_
_entity.id
_entity.type
_entity.pdbx_description
1 polymer ?
#
loop_
_entity_poly.entity_id
_entity_poly.type
_entity_poly.pdbx_seq_one_letter_code
_entity_poly.pdbx_strand_id
1 'polypeptide(L)' 'MIVQYDEKGWHIVTQRSHGLLAGQICARWKVTDQPEKWVETLIATAEHDDVYNEFERSPLIDENG' A
#
# COMPACT_ATOMS: atom_id res chain seq x y z
N MET A 1 0.74 6.41 4.13
CA MET A 1 0.62 7.87 3.87
C MET A 1 1.86 8.42 3.16
N ILE A 2 1.71 9.39 2.25
CA ILE A 2 2.83 10.15 1.64
C ILE A 2 2.56 11.63 1.85
N VAL A 3 3.55 12.38 2.32
CA VAL A 3 3.42 13.81 2.61
C VAL A 3 4.55 14.57 1.92
N GLN A 4 4.19 15.60 1.16
CA GLN A 4 5.11 16.53 0.53
C GLN A 4 4.77 17.96 0.96
N TYR A 5 5.80 18.81 1.06
CA TYR A 5 5.66 20.24 1.32
C TYR A 5 6.35 21.03 0.21
N ASP A 6 5.70 22.08 -0.28
CA ASP A 6 6.25 23.03 -1.24
C ASP A 6 5.82 24.48 -0.93
N GLU A 7 6.17 25.43 -1.80
CA GLU A 7 5.83 26.86 -1.64
C GLU A 7 4.31 27.13 -1.58
N LYS A 8 3.49 26.19 -2.06
CA LYS A 8 2.02 26.27 -2.07
C LYS A 8 1.39 25.54 -0.88
N GLY A 9 2.16 24.76 -0.13
CA GLY A 9 1.74 24.15 1.14
C GLY A 9 1.95 22.64 1.18
N TRP A 10 1.05 21.95 1.90
CA TRP A 10 1.11 20.51 2.11
C TRP A 10 0.29 19.74 1.08
N HIS A 11 0.92 18.73 0.48
CA HIS A 11 0.28 17.74 -0.36
C HIS A 11 0.29 16.39 0.39
N ILE A 12 -0.90 15.85 0.66
CA ILE A 12 -1.07 14.63 1.46
C ILE A 12 -1.77 13.56 0.62
N VAL A 13 -1.10 12.44 0.42
CA VAL A 13 -1.71 11.20 -0.08
C VAL A 13 -2.08 10.35 1.12
N THR A 14 -3.39 10.22 1.35
CA THR A 14 -3.95 9.44 2.46
C THR A 14 -3.52 7.98 2.41
N GLN A 15 -3.70 7.23 3.50
CA GLN A 15 -3.40 5.80 3.56
C GLN A 15 -4.06 5.06 2.39
N ARG A 16 -5.38 5.05 2.27
CA ARG A 16 -6.04 4.39 1.12
C ARG A 16 -5.53 4.86 -0.25
N SER A 17 -5.26 6.15 -0.41
CA SER A 17 -4.73 6.70 -1.67
C SER A 17 -3.31 6.21 -1.99
N HIS A 18 -2.49 5.86 -0.99
CA HIS A 18 -1.13 5.39 -1.22
C HIS A 18 -1.08 3.97 -1.79
N GLY A 19 -2.06 3.14 -1.47
CA GLY A 19 -2.13 1.74 -1.87
C GLY A 19 -2.55 1.68 -3.32
N LEU A 20 -3.56 2.48 -3.66
CA LEU A 20 -3.93 2.74 -5.05
C LEU A 20 -2.77 3.29 -5.87
N LEU A 21 -2.00 4.25 -5.33
CA LEU A 21 -0.80 4.77 -6.01
C LEU A 21 0.27 3.69 -6.22
N ALA A 22 0.52 2.85 -5.22
CA ALA A 22 1.45 1.72 -5.32
C ALA A 22 1.01 0.71 -6.40
N GLY A 23 -0.29 0.34 -6.40
CA GLY A 23 -0.87 -0.51 -7.43
C GLY A 23 -0.79 0.10 -8.84
N GLN A 24 -0.99 1.41 -8.97
CA GLN A 24 -0.82 2.12 -10.25
C GLN A 24 0.63 2.09 -10.75
N ILE A 25 1.61 2.26 -9.86
CA ILE A 25 3.03 2.16 -10.20
C ILE A 25 3.37 0.73 -10.61
N CYS A 26 2.90 -0.27 -9.85
CA CYS A 26 3.07 -1.68 -10.16
C CYS A 26 2.50 -1.98 -11.55
N ALA A 27 1.23 -1.64 -11.83
CA ALA A 27 0.55 -1.88 -13.11
C ALA A 27 1.27 -1.32 -14.36
N ARG A 28 2.24 -0.42 -14.19
CA ARG A 28 3.06 0.16 -15.27
C ARG A 28 4.36 -0.61 -15.54
N TRP A 29 4.64 -1.69 -14.82
CA TRP A 29 5.77 -2.56 -15.12
C TRP A 29 5.71 -3.11 -16.53
N LYS A 30 6.89 -3.22 -17.16
CA LYS A 30 7.01 -3.87 -18.46
C LYS A 30 6.54 -5.30 -18.33
N VAL A 31 5.83 -5.79 -19.34
CA VAL A 31 5.32 -7.17 -19.37
C VAL A 31 6.46 -8.19 -19.19
N THR A 32 7.66 -7.87 -19.69
CA THR A 32 8.86 -8.71 -19.54
C THR A 32 9.38 -8.83 -18.10
N ASP A 33 9.02 -7.89 -17.24
CA ASP A 33 9.53 -7.77 -15.88
C ASP A 33 8.47 -8.21 -14.85
N GLN A 34 7.27 -8.62 -15.31
CA GLN A 34 6.21 -9.10 -14.45
C GLN A 34 6.55 -10.49 -13.90
N PRO A 35 6.44 -10.72 -12.58
CA PRO A 35 6.64 -12.05 -11.99
C PRO A 35 5.54 -13.02 -12.43
N GLU A 36 5.80 -14.33 -12.24
CA GLU A 36 4.82 -15.38 -12.53
C GLU A 36 3.47 -15.14 -11.83
N LYS A 37 3.49 -14.64 -10.59
CA LYS A 37 2.30 -14.31 -9.79
C LYS A 37 1.89 -12.85 -9.97
N TRP A 38 1.69 -12.44 -11.22
CA TRP A 38 1.49 -11.03 -11.56
C TRP A 38 0.23 -10.43 -10.94
N VAL A 39 -0.90 -11.14 -11.05
CA VAL A 39 -2.19 -10.65 -10.54
C VAL A 39 -2.14 -10.53 -9.01
N GLU A 40 -1.56 -11.51 -8.34
CA GLU A 40 -1.37 -11.52 -6.89
C GLU A 40 -0.43 -10.40 -6.45
N THR A 41 0.65 -10.17 -7.20
CA THR A 41 1.58 -9.05 -6.94
C THR A 41 0.84 -7.72 -7.07
N LEU A 42 0.05 -7.54 -8.11
CA LEU A 42 -0.72 -6.31 -8.32
C LEU A 42 -1.74 -6.08 -7.20
N ILE A 43 -2.50 -7.11 -6.82
CA ILE A 43 -3.47 -7.03 -5.71
C ILE A 43 -2.74 -6.72 -4.40
N ALA A 44 -1.65 -7.44 -4.10
CA ALA A 44 -0.86 -7.20 -2.90
C ALA A 44 -0.35 -5.77 -2.84
N THR A 45 0.14 -5.19 -3.95
CA THR A 45 0.58 -3.78 -3.95
C THR A 45 -0.57 -2.80 -3.74
N ALA A 46 -1.76 -3.07 -4.28
CA ALA A 46 -2.91 -2.19 -4.17
C ALA A 46 -3.55 -2.20 -2.77
N GLU A 47 -3.55 -3.37 -2.11
CA GLU A 47 -4.30 -3.65 -0.88
C GLU A 47 -3.39 -3.96 0.33
N HIS A 48 -2.06 -3.74 0.24
CA HIS A 48 -1.13 -4.04 1.35
C HIS A 48 -1.42 -3.27 2.65
N ASP A 49 -2.14 -2.16 2.53
CA ASP A 49 -2.53 -1.31 3.65
C ASP A 49 -4.07 -1.21 3.62
N ASP A 50 -4.70 -2.33 3.99
CA ASP A 50 -6.14 -2.59 3.93
C ASP A 50 -6.96 -1.82 4.99
N VAL A 51 -6.36 -0.79 5.60
CA VAL A 51 -6.96 0.07 6.62
C VAL A 51 -7.36 -0.74 7.87
N TYR A 52 -6.87 -1.97 8.00
CA TYR A 52 -7.13 -2.77 9.18
C TYR A 52 -6.48 -2.12 10.41
N ASN A 53 -7.32 -1.72 11.36
CA ASN A 53 -6.86 -1.22 12.64
C ASN A 53 -6.51 -2.40 13.54
N GLU A 54 -5.23 -2.75 13.58
CA GLU A 54 -4.70 -3.82 14.43
C GLU A 54 -5.05 -3.65 15.92
N PHE A 55 -5.30 -2.42 16.37
CA PHE A 55 -5.73 -2.11 17.73
C PHE A 55 -7.20 -2.48 18.04
N GLU A 56 -8.01 -2.81 17.03
CA GLU A 56 -9.41 -3.22 17.22
C GLU A 56 -9.58 -4.73 17.48
N ARG A 57 -8.50 -5.52 17.37
CA ARG A 57 -8.48 -6.92 17.84
C ARG A 57 -7.52 -7.10 19.00
N SER A 58 -7.97 -7.92 19.96
CA SER A 58 -7.13 -8.46 21.03
C SER A 58 -7.11 -9.99 20.96
N PRO A 59 -5.98 -10.62 21.28
CA PRO A 59 -4.69 -10.00 21.61
C PRO A 59 -3.93 -9.53 20.35
N LEU A 60 -3.21 -8.41 20.47
CA LEU A 60 -2.41 -7.80 19.40
C LEU A 60 -1.07 -8.54 19.19
N ILE A 61 -0.56 -9.14 20.27
CA ILE A 61 0.63 -9.99 20.34
C ILE A 61 0.20 -11.23 21.11
N ASP A 62 0.46 -12.40 20.56
CA ASP A 62 0.24 -13.67 21.25
C ASP A 62 1.54 -14.21 21.85
N GLU A 63 1.50 -15.43 22.38
CA GLU A 63 2.66 -16.08 23.00
C GLU A 63 3.86 -16.29 22.04
N ASN A 64 3.67 -16.09 20.74
CA ASN A 64 4.69 -16.28 19.70
C ASN A 64 5.31 -14.98 19.19
N GLY A 65 4.88 -13.81 19.69
CA GLY A 65 5.36 -12.51 19.21
C GLY A 65 4.66 -12.06 17.95
#